data_AF-A0A1D3DN48-F1
#
_entry.id   AF-A0A1D3DN48-F1
#
_cell.length_a   1.000
_cell.length_b   1.000
_cell.length_c   1.000
_cell.angle_alpha   90.00
_cell.angle_beta   90.00
_cell.angle_gamma   90.00
#
_symmetry.space_group_name_H-M   'P 1'
#
loop_
_entity.id
_entity.type
_entity.pdbx_description
1 polymer ?
#
loop_
_entity_poly.entity_id
_entity_poly.type
_entity_poly.pdbx_seq_one_letter_code
_entity_poly.pdbx_strand_id
1 'polypeptide(L)'
;MPGMVTADDIARQVGAALLEEYRERLRGALLGQPKEWLADELMARLAGTHDSRPAALAALVDGAPPRPTPRHAQPVRGGAPTPGTAPDGHTTGPAGQPSPGPAGEPGPLAESDEDRARRRERLRACPLDDDALAERVARLRSWTRERLEAEGLLIDPPAMGGPLIGPDHRSPAGEALLLEAKDLLYALPFGDTDDGVRLDRVERELLTLTLPRAKAHSLTFLLRAATEIGAVGTWRDPSGGAHDERAPNLLLQVEYGEVADELVGNGLAAALRLINHLEVNEQVLYGRMENVEESTLG
;
A
#
# COMPACT_ATOMS: atom_id res chain seq x y z
N MET A 1 29.55 32.65 -12.01
CA MET A 1 28.57 32.61 -13.12
C MET A 1 27.25 32.12 -12.53
N PRO A 2 26.23 32.97 -12.37
CA PRO A 2 24.93 32.52 -11.87
C PRO A 2 24.28 31.59 -12.92
N GLY A 3 23.88 30.38 -12.50
CA GLY A 3 23.26 29.39 -13.37
C GLY A 3 21.92 29.91 -13.90
N MET A 4 21.71 29.78 -15.22
CA MET A 4 20.44 30.10 -15.85
C MET A 4 19.35 29.14 -15.35
N VAL A 5 18.26 29.69 -14.83
CA VAL A 5 17.04 28.95 -14.51
C VAL A 5 16.52 28.31 -15.79
N THR A 6 16.25 27.01 -15.78
CA THR A 6 15.74 26.29 -16.95
C THR A 6 14.22 26.43 -17.07
N ALA A 7 13.67 26.17 -18.25
CA ALA A 7 12.23 26.17 -18.46
C ALA A 7 11.52 25.11 -17.59
N ASP A 8 12.18 23.98 -17.32
CA ASP A 8 11.64 22.91 -16.47
C ASP A 8 11.61 23.32 -15.00
N ASP A 9 12.58 24.09 -14.53
CA ASP A 9 12.57 24.65 -13.17
C ASP A 9 11.39 25.63 -12.99
N ILE A 10 11.12 26.43 -14.02
CA ILE A 10 9.96 27.33 -14.04
C ILE A 10 8.66 26.52 -14.07
N ALA A 11 8.57 25.49 -14.91
CA ALA A 11 7.37 24.65 -15.01
C ALA A 11 7.08 23.92 -13.69
N ARG A 12 8.10 23.36 -13.04
CA ARG A 12 7.99 22.68 -11.74
C ARG A 12 7.58 23.66 -10.63
N GLN A 13 8.19 24.84 -10.60
CA GLN A 13 7.87 25.87 -9.62
C GLN A 13 6.44 26.41 -9.79
N VAL A 14 6.02 26.66 -11.03
CA VAL A 14 4.65 27.08 -11.36
C VAL A 14 3.64 25.97 -11.03
N GLY A 15 3.95 24.72 -11.34
CA GLY A 15 3.10 23.57 -11.02
C GLY A 15 2.88 23.39 -9.52
N ALA A 16 3.95 23.51 -8.72
CA ALA A 16 3.86 23.43 -7.25
C ALA A 16 3.03 24.59 -6.67
N ALA A 17 3.23 25.81 -7.16
CA ALA A 17 2.47 26.98 -6.72
C ALA A 17 0.98 26.87 -7.06
N LEU A 18 0.64 26.40 -8.27
CA LEU A 18 -0.75 26.19 -8.69
C LEU A 18 -1.43 25.07 -7.90
N LEU A 19 -0.71 23.99 -7.56
CA LEU A 19 -1.26 22.90 -6.76
C LEU A 19 -1.59 23.37 -5.33
N GLU A 20 -0.73 24.19 -4.73
CA GLU A 20 -0.98 24.74 -3.40
C GLU A 20 -2.12 25.76 -3.41
N GLU A 21 -2.17 26.64 -4.42
CA GLU A 21 -3.31 27.56 -4.60
C GLU A 21 -4.62 26.77 -4.78
N TYR A 22 -4.60 25.72 -5.60
CA TYR A 22 -5.75 24.85 -5.82
C TYR A 22 -6.20 24.17 -4.51
N ARG A 23 -5.27 23.63 -3.72
CA ARG A 23 -5.56 22.99 -2.43
C ARG A 23 -6.18 23.98 -1.45
N GLU A 24 -5.64 25.18 -1.35
CA GLU A 24 -6.16 26.19 -0.43
C GLU A 24 -7.54 26.69 -0.86
N ARG A 25 -7.77 26.89 -2.16
CA ARG A 25 -9.09 27.22 -2.72
C ARG A 25 -10.10 26.10 -2.50
N LEU A 26 -9.69 24.86 -2.70
CA LEU A 26 -10.54 23.69 -2.45
C LEU A 26 -10.87 23.56 -0.96
N ARG A 27 -9.88 23.71 -0.07
CA ARG A 27 -10.09 23.72 1.38
C ARG A 27 -11.06 24.81 1.79
N GLY A 28 -10.87 26.04 1.31
CA GLY A 28 -11.77 27.16 1.59
C GLY A 28 -13.20 26.90 1.09
N ALA A 29 -13.34 26.37 -0.13
CA ALA A 29 -14.63 26.01 -0.69
C ALA A 29 -15.33 24.90 0.11
N LEU A 30 -14.59 23.89 0.57
CA LEU A 30 -15.10 22.77 1.37
C LEU A 30 -15.48 23.23 2.79
N LEU A 31 -14.67 24.06 3.45
CA LEU A 31 -14.98 24.60 4.77
C LEU A 31 -16.20 25.53 4.75
N GLY A 32 -16.54 26.10 3.60
CA GLY A 32 -17.75 26.90 3.41
C GLY A 32 -19.03 26.07 3.22
N GLN A 33 -18.95 24.74 3.08
CA GLN A 33 -20.13 23.89 2.90
C GLN A 33 -20.71 23.42 4.24
N PRO A 34 -22.04 23.18 4.32
CA PRO A 34 -22.65 22.50 5.45
C PRO A 34 -22.04 21.11 5.67
N LYS A 35 -21.85 20.74 6.95
CA LYS A 35 -21.23 19.45 7.31
C LYS A 35 -22.07 18.26 6.85
N GLU A 36 -23.39 18.41 6.85
CA GLU A 36 -24.33 17.40 6.38
C GLU A 36 -24.16 17.16 4.87
N TRP A 37 -24.02 18.23 4.09
CA TRP A 37 -23.76 18.14 2.65
C TRP A 37 -22.42 17.45 2.34
N LEU A 38 -21.36 17.79 3.08
CA LEU A 38 -20.06 17.13 2.94
C LEU A 38 -20.14 15.64 3.26
N ALA A 39 -20.89 15.27 4.29
CA ALA A 39 -21.09 13.88 4.67
C ALA A 39 -21.85 13.11 3.57
N ASP A 40 -22.93 13.68 3.03
CA ASP A 40 -23.71 13.08 1.95
C ASP A 40 -22.88 12.92 0.67
N GLU A 41 -22.08 13.92 0.32
CA GLU A 41 -21.23 13.91 -0.86
C GLU A 41 -20.07 12.91 -0.73
N LEU A 42 -19.47 12.77 0.47
CA LEU A 42 -18.47 11.74 0.76
C LEU A 42 -19.10 10.34 0.68
N MET A 43 -20.29 10.17 1.25
CA MET A 43 -21.03 8.90 1.19
C MET A 43 -21.41 8.56 -0.25
N ALA A 44 -21.83 9.52 -1.08
CA ALA A 44 -22.14 9.31 -2.49
C ALA A 44 -20.91 8.89 -3.31
N ARG A 45 -19.74 9.50 -3.06
CA ARG A 45 -18.48 9.09 -3.73
C ARG A 45 -17.97 7.73 -3.26
N LEU A 46 -18.12 7.41 -1.97
CA LEU A 46 -17.78 6.10 -1.41
C LEU A 46 -18.78 5.01 -1.82
N ALA A 47 -20.04 5.36 -2.08
CA ALA A 47 -21.05 4.42 -2.59
C ALA A 47 -20.95 4.22 -4.12
N GLY A 48 -20.58 5.26 -4.88
CA GLY A 48 -20.40 5.19 -6.34
C GLY A 48 -19.24 4.30 -6.78
N THR A 49 -18.29 4.02 -5.89
CA THR A 49 -17.22 3.02 -6.11
C THR A 49 -17.71 1.58 -5.96
N HIS A 50 -18.90 1.35 -5.40
CA HIS A 50 -19.53 0.02 -5.31
C HIS A 50 -20.54 -0.28 -6.43
N ASP A 51 -21.00 0.73 -7.18
CA ASP A 51 -22.10 0.56 -8.16
C ASP A 51 -21.67 0.67 -9.64
N SER A 52 -20.36 0.76 -9.91
CA SER A 52 -19.84 0.64 -11.28
C SER A 52 -19.71 -0.82 -11.69
N ARG A 53 -20.83 -1.52 -11.82
CA ARG A 53 -20.91 -2.78 -12.57
C ARG A 53 -21.07 -2.43 -14.04
N PRO A 54 -20.05 -2.59 -14.91
CA PRO A 54 -20.29 -2.42 -16.33
C PRO A 54 -21.29 -3.50 -16.78
N ALA A 55 -22.35 -3.03 -17.44
CA ALA A 55 -23.45 -3.81 -18.03
C ALA A 55 -23.03 -4.78 -19.15
N ALA A 56 -21.75 -5.15 -19.23
CA ALA A 56 -21.18 -6.07 -20.20
C ALA A 56 -21.37 -7.56 -19.83
N LEU A 57 -21.87 -7.87 -18.63
CA LEU A 57 -22.05 -9.26 -18.17
C LEU A 57 -23.49 -9.79 -18.25
N ALA A 58 -24.42 -9.01 -18.81
CA ALA A 58 -25.82 -9.43 -19.00
C ALA A 58 -26.09 -10.14 -20.34
N ALA A 59 -25.12 -10.17 -21.26
CA ALA A 59 -25.28 -10.79 -22.59
C ALA A 59 -24.82 -12.26 -22.68
N LEU A 60 -24.61 -12.93 -21.54
CA LEU A 60 -24.13 -14.33 -21.49
C LEU A 60 -25.01 -15.25 -20.63
N VAL A 61 -26.26 -14.86 -20.39
CA VAL A 61 -27.29 -15.68 -19.74
C VAL A 61 -28.57 -15.65 -20.58
N ASP A 62 -28.45 -15.86 -21.89
CA ASP A 62 -29.59 -16.33 -22.68
C ASP A 62 -29.11 -17.36 -23.71
N GLY A 63 -29.30 -18.63 -23.35
CA GLY A 63 -28.70 -19.76 -24.05
C GLY A 63 -29.02 -21.10 -23.37
N ALA A 64 -30.27 -21.31 -22.98
CA ALA A 64 -30.79 -22.66 -22.74
C ALA A 64 -31.40 -23.20 -24.05
N PRO A 65 -31.17 -24.47 -24.40
CA PRO A 65 -32.24 -25.47 -24.20
C PRO A 65 -31.70 -26.92 -23.99
N PRO A 66 -32.55 -27.95 -23.91
CA PRO A 66 -33.68 -28.15 -23.00
C PRO A 66 -33.47 -29.40 -22.11
N ARG A 67 -34.30 -29.50 -21.05
CA ARG A 67 -34.40 -30.65 -20.13
C ARG A 67 -34.86 -31.94 -20.84
N PRO A 68 -34.52 -33.11 -20.26
CA PRO A 68 -35.48 -34.20 -20.14
C PRO A 68 -35.72 -34.58 -18.66
N THR A 69 -37.00 -34.67 -18.29
CA THR A 69 -37.51 -35.39 -17.11
C THR A 69 -38.28 -36.64 -17.60
N PRO A 70 -38.78 -37.54 -16.73
CA PRO A 70 -38.25 -38.10 -15.47
C PRO A 70 -38.37 -39.65 -15.46
N ARG A 71 -37.77 -40.34 -14.47
CA ARG A 71 -38.28 -41.65 -14.03
C ARG A 71 -38.33 -41.78 -12.51
N HIS A 72 -39.48 -42.29 -12.08
CA HIS A 72 -39.98 -42.55 -10.73
C HIS A 72 -39.06 -43.37 -9.83
N ALA A 73 -39.02 -43.05 -8.54
CA ALA A 73 -39.52 -43.91 -7.46
C ALA A 73 -39.70 -43.12 -6.15
N GLN A 74 -40.61 -43.62 -5.32
CA GLN A 74 -41.41 -42.96 -4.30
C GLN A 74 -40.75 -42.85 -2.89
N PRO A 75 -41.43 -42.17 -1.93
CA PRO A 75 -40.86 -41.65 -0.69
C PRO A 75 -41.11 -42.54 0.54
N VAL A 76 -40.41 -42.25 1.64
CA VAL A 76 -40.82 -42.71 2.98
C VAL A 76 -41.00 -41.52 3.91
N ARG A 77 -42.14 -41.57 4.62
CA ARG A 77 -42.79 -40.60 5.49
C ARG A 77 -42.18 -40.49 6.88
N GLY A 78 -42.50 -39.36 7.53
CA GLY A 78 -42.83 -39.27 8.96
C GLY A 78 -41.79 -38.51 9.78
N GLY A 79 -42.11 -37.51 10.60
CA GLY A 79 -43.38 -36.92 11.02
C GLY A 79 -43.08 -35.68 11.89
N ALA A 80 -44.07 -34.80 12.01
CA ALA A 80 -44.15 -33.70 12.98
C ALA A 80 -45.26 -34.06 14.01
N PRO A 81 -45.72 -33.18 14.93
CA PRO A 81 -45.11 -32.06 15.67
C PRO A 81 -45.44 -32.12 17.19
N THR A 82 -44.96 -31.16 18.02
CA THR A 82 -45.72 -30.16 18.84
C THR A 82 -45.07 -30.00 20.24
N PRO A 83 -45.56 -29.14 21.18
CA PRO A 83 -45.28 -27.69 21.24
C PRO A 83 -44.96 -27.20 22.68
N GLY A 84 -44.76 -25.88 22.85
CA GLY A 84 -44.90 -25.19 24.14
C GLY A 84 -43.65 -24.36 24.50
N THR A 85 -43.71 -23.22 25.17
CA THR A 85 -44.78 -22.40 25.74
C THR A 85 -44.09 -21.08 26.10
N ALA A 86 -44.65 -19.94 25.68
CA ALA A 86 -44.29 -18.63 26.26
C ALA A 86 -44.93 -18.50 27.66
N PRO A 87 -44.39 -17.64 28.55
CA PRO A 87 -45.11 -16.38 28.72
C PRO A 87 -44.24 -15.15 29.01
N ASP A 88 -44.96 -14.03 28.97
CA ASP A 88 -44.60 -12.62 29.04
C ASP A 88 -43.79 -12.16 30.26
N GLY A 89 -43.11 -11.02 30.08
CA GLY A 89 -42.55 -10.23 31.16
C GLY A 89 -42.08 -8.85 30.70
N HIS A 90 -43.00 -7.88 30.67
CA HIS A 90 -42.69 -6.46 30.60
C HIS A 90 -41.84 -6.02 31.79
N THR A 91 -40.74 -5.29 31.56
CA THR A 91 -40.24 -4.30 32.53
C THR A 91 -39.57 -3.14 31.79
N THR A 92 -40.03 -1.94 32.12
CA THR A 92 -39.66 -0.66 31.53
C THR A 92 -38.66 0.07 32.43
N GLY A 93 -37.58 0.59 31.83
CA GLY A 93 -36.77 1.73 32.31
C GLY A 93 -35.38 1.42 32.88
N PRO A 94 -34.46 2.41 33.00
CA PRO A 94 -34.39 3.73 32.38
C PRO A 94 -33.13 3.93 31.50
N ALA A 95 -33.11 5.05 30.78
CA ALA A 95 -32.00 5.53 29.95
C ALA A 95 -30.70 5.73 30.75
N GLY A 96 -29.56 5.34 30.16
CA GLY A 96 -28.25 5.57 30.76
C GLY A 96 -27.07 5.08 29.91
N GLN A 97 -26.42 6.06 29.28
CA GLN A 97 -25.05 6.08 28.73
C GLN A 97 -24.85 5.67 27.25
N PRO A 98 -24.43 6.62 26.39
CA PRO A 98 -23.87 6.28 25.09
C PRO A 98 -22.56 5.53 25.32
N SER A 99 -22.44 4.34 24.73
CA SER A 99 -21.16 3.64 24.64
C SER A 99 -20.12 4.58 24.01
N PRO A 100 -18.89 4.67 24.55
CA PRO A 100 -17.82 5.36 23.85
C PRO A 100 -17.63 4.63 22.52
N GLY A 101 -17.92 5.32 21.42
CA GLY A 101 -17.66 4.80 20.09
C GLY A 101 -16.19 4.39 19.98
N PRO A 102 -15.85 3.45 19.07
CA PRO A 102 -14.47 3.04 18.89
C PRO A 102 -13.65 4.30 18.64
N ALA A 103 -12.67 4.52 19.51
CA ALA A 103 -11.66 5.55 19.33
C ALA A 103 -11.20 5.43 17.88
N GLY A 104 -11.42 6.50 17.10
CA GLY A 104 -11.03 6.53 15.71
C GLY A 104 -9.60 6.02 15.62
N GLU A 105 -9.42 4.90 14.91
CA GLU A 105 -8.10 4.40 14.62
C GLU A 105 -7.31 5.58 14.06
N PRO A 106 -6.18 5.96 14.69
CA PRO A 106 -5.36 7.02 14.15
C PRO A 106 -4.99 6.60 12.73
N GLY A 107 -5.51 7.34 11.74
CA GLY A 107 -5.10 7.16 10.36
C GLY A 107 -3.57 7.17 10.31
N PRO A 108 -2.95 6.44 9.35
CA PRO A 108 -1.50 6.27 9.29
C PRO A 108 -0.84 7.62 9.49
N LEU A 109 -0.10 7.75 10.61
CA LEU A 109 0.50 9.01 11.02
C LEU A 109 1.36 9.50 9.86
N ALA A 110 0.97 10.64 9.30
CA ALA A 110 1.73 11.28 8.25
C ALA A 110 3.18 11.46 8.71
N GLU A 111 4.13 11.02 7.88
CA GLU A 111 5.54 11.29 8.13
C GLU A 111 5.74 12.79 8.40
N SER A 112 6.45 13.11 9.49
CA SER A 112 6.70 14.50 9.85
C SER A 112 7.69 15.14 8.88
N ASP A 113 7.63 16.46 8.74
CA ASP A 113 8.63 17.19 7.93
C ASP A 113 10.04 17.06 8.53
N GLU A 114 10.14 16.82 9.83
CA GLU A 114 11.41 16.54 10.51
C GLU A 114 12.00 15.18 10.09
N ASP A 115 11.18 14.12 10.03
CA ASP A 115 11.61 12.81 9.56
C ASP A 115 12.10 12.86 8.11
N ARG A 116 11.40 13.64 7.27
CA ARG A 116 11.81 13.89 5.88
C ARG A 116 13.14 14.63 5.81
N ALA A 117 13.31 15.69 6.61
CA ALA A 117 14.56 16.45 6.64
C ALA A 117 15.75 15.57 7.07
N ARG A 118 15.56 14.75 8.11
CA ARG A 118 16.55 13.78 8.58
C ARG A 118 16.89 12.73 7.52
N ARG A 119 15.90 12.24 6.76
CA ARG A 119 16.16 11.35 5.61
C ARG A 119 17.05 12.02 4.57
N ARG A 120 16.70 13.24 4.13
CA ARG A 120 17.49 13.96 3.12
C ARG A 120 18.93 14.22 3.60
N GLU A 121 19.12 14.52 4.88
CA GLU A 121 20.45 14.65 5.47
C GLU A 121 21.26 13.35 5.37
N ARG A 122 20.67 12.21 5.73
CA ARG A 122 21.33 10.90 5.62
C ARG A 122 21.66 10.53 4.17
N LEU A 123 20.77 10.82 3.23
CA LEU A 123 21.02 10.57 1.80
C LEU A 123 22.19 11.41 1.27
N ARG A 124 22.25 12.70 1.62
CA ARG A 124 23.38 13.56 1.25
C ARG A 124 24.71 13.11 1.85
N ALA A 125 24.67 12.55 3.06
CA ALA A 125 25.87 12.00 3.72
C ALA A 125 26.38 10.72 3.05
N CYS A 126 25.55 10.05 2.23
CA CYS A 126 25.90 8.80 1.58
C CYS A 126 25.48 8.84 0.10
N PRO A 127 26.24 9.54 -0.76
CA PRO A 127 25.92 9.70 -2.16
C PRO A 127 25.68 8.36 -2.88
N LEU A 128 24.82 8.39 -3.88
CA LEU A 128 24.47 7.25 -4.71
C LEU A 128 24.82 7.55 -6.16
N ASP A 129 25.89 6.95 -6.65
CA ASP A 129 26.17 6.74 -8.07
C ASP A 129 26.02 5.26 -8.42
N ASP A 130 26.23 4.90 -9.68
CA ASP A 130 26.01 3.53 -10.18
C ASP A 130 26.87 2.50 -9.42
N ASP A 131 28.15 2.79 -9.17
CA ASP A 131 29.06 1.90 -8.46
C ASP A 131 28.64 1.74 -6.98
N ALA A 132 28.34 2.85 -6.30
CA ALA A 132 27.88 2.82 -4.92
C ALA A 132 26.54 2.09 -4.78
N LEU A 133 25.64 2.25 -5.75
CA LEU A 133 24.38 1.53 -5.79
C LEU A 133 24.63 0.02 -5.98
N ALA A 134 25.46 -0.38 -6.93
CA ALA A 134 25.80 -1.79 -7.17
C ALA A 134 26.37 -2.48 -5.91
N GLU A 135 27.29 -1.81 -5.21
CA GLU A 135 27.85 -2.34 -3.95
C GLU A 135 26.75 -2.50 -2.88
N ARG A 136 25.88 -1.49 -2.71
CA ARG A 136 24.77 -1.57 -1.76
C ARG A 136 23.78 -2.66 -2.12
N VAL A 137 23.40 -2.79 -3.38
CA VAL A 137 22.49 -3.85 -3.83
C VAL A 137 23.09 -5.23 -3.54
N ALA A 138 24.37 -5.45 -3.82
CA ALA A 138 25.05 -6.69 -3.48
C ALA A 138 25.05 -6.97 -1.96
N ARG A 139 25.33 -5.94 -1.14
CA ARG A 139 25.28 -6.05 0.33
C ARG A 139 23.88 -6.39 0.81
N LEU A 140 22.84 -5.67 0.38
CA LEU A 140 21.45 -5.90 0.79
C LEU A 140 20.97 -7.29 0.37
N ARG A 141 21.36 -7.75 -0.82
CA ARG A 141 21.06 -9.10 -1.31
C ARG A 141 21.71 -10.22 -0.50
N SER A 142 22.79 -9.92 0.22
CA SER A 142 23.46 -10.91 1.07
C SER A 142 22.74 -11.15 2.41
N TRP A 143 21.77 -10.30 2.78
CA TRP A 143 20.97 -10.49 3.98
C TRP A 143 19.79 -11.43 3.69
N THR A 144 19.80 -12.58 4.37
CA THR A 144 18.67 -13.50 4.48
C THR A 144 18.13 -13.44 5.90
N ARG A 145 16.89 -13.91 6.10
CA ARG A 145 16.30 -13.95 7.44
C ARG A 145 17.13 -14.78 8.42
N GLU A 146 17.60 -15.95 7.99
CA GLU A 146 18.42 -16.86 8.79
C GLU A 146 19.72 -16.18 9.23
N ARG A 147 20.32 -15.38 8.33
CA ARG A 147 21.53 -14.61 8.65
C ARG A 147 21.24 -13.47 9.63
N LEU A 148 20.13 -12.75 9.45
CA LEU A 148 19.72 -11.68 10.37
C LEU A 148 19.49 -12.22 11.80
N GLU A 149 18.89 -13.41 11.93
CA GLU A 149 18.70 -14.09 13.21
C GLU A 149 20.03 -14.60 13.78
N ALA A 150 20.85 -15.28 12.97
CA ALA A 150 22.13 -15.82 13.40
C ALA A 150 23.14 -14.76 13.85
N GLU A 151 23.12 -13.58 13.23
CA GLU A 151 23.97 -12.44 13.60
C GLU A 151 23.35 -11.54 14.67
N GLY A 152 22.14 -11.86 15.17
CA GLY A 152 21.47 -11.10 16.23
C GLY A 152 20.97 -9.71 15.81
N LEU A 153 20.77 -9.49 14.51
CA LEU A 153 20.12 -8.29 13.98
C LEU A 153 18.59 -8.37 14.17
N LEU A 154 18.05 -9.59 14.10
CA LEU A 154 16.64 -9.92 14.31
C LEU A 154 16.52 -10.84 15.53
N ILE A 155 15.71 -10.46 16.51
CA ILE A 155 15.63 -11.06 17.85
C ILE A 155 14.22 -11.58 18.08
N ASP A 156 14.10 -12.91 18.21
CA ASP A 156 12.83 -13.62 18.47
C ASP A 156 11.64 -13.12 17.61
N PRO A 157 11.80 -12.99 16.28
CA PRO A 157 10.77 -12.38 15.44
C PRO A 157 9.52 -13.28 15.34
N PRO A 158 8.32 -12.71 15.16
CA PRO A 158 7.14 -13.49 14.81
C PRO A 158 7.37 -14.31 13.53
N ALA A 159 6.68 -15.45 13.41
CA ALA A 159 6.73 -16.28 12.20
C ALA A 159 6.39 -15.45 10.94
N MET A 160 7.01 -15.78 9.80
CA MET A 160 6.73 -15.16 8.51
C MET A 160 5.23 -15.28 8.15
N GLY A 161 4.66 -14.20 7.62
CA GLY A 161 3.21 -14.07 7.38
C GLY A 161 2.40 -13.68 8.62
N GLY A 162 3.06 -13.50 9.78
CA GLY A 162 2.44 -13.09 11.03
C GLY A 162 2.29 -11.56 11.17
N PRO A 163 2.20 -11.06 12.42
CA PRO A 163 2.20 -9.62 12.70
C PRO A 163 3.46 -8.91 12.18
N LEU A 164 3.41 -7.57 12.14
CA LEU A 164 4.60 -6.75 11.91
C LEU A 164 5.69 -7.06 12.93
N ILE A 165 6.94 -7.01 12.46
CA ILE A 165 8.10 -7.07 13.34
C ILE A 165 8.25 -5.67 13.95
N GLY A 166 7.96 -5.56 15.25
CA GLY A 166 8.15 -4.32 16.01
C GLY A 166 9.64 -4.05 16.33
N PRO A 167 9.97 -2.83 16.80
CA PRO A 167 11.34 -2.46 17.18
C PRO A 167 11.97 -3.38 18.23
N ASP A 168 11.17 -3.95 19.14
CA ASP A 168 11.64 -4.86 20.20
C ASP A 168 12.28 -6.15 19.65
N HIS A 169 12.00 -6.48 18.38
CA HIS A 169 12.57 -7.63 17.69
C HIS A 169 13.81 -7.29 16.87
N ARG A 170 14.37 -6.08 16.98
CA ARG A 170 15.57 -5.69 16.25
C ARG A 170 16.63 -5.14 17.19
N SER A 171 17.87 -5.55 16.97
CA SER A 171 18.99 -4.88 17.64
C SER A 171 19.20 -3.48 17.04
N PRO A 172 19.98 -2.59 17.69
CA PRO A 172 20.34 -1.30 17.09
C PRO A 172 20.96 -1.41 15.69
N ALA A 173 21.71 -2.48 15.42
CA ALA A 173 22.27 -2.76 14.10
C ALA A 173 21.17 -3.19 13.09
N GLY A 174 20.21 -4.00 13.53
CA GLY A 174 19.04 -4.35 12.72
C GLY A 174 18.16 -3.15 12.38
N GLU A 175 17.99 -2.23 13.33
CA GLU A 175 17.24 -0.98 13.11
C GLU A 175 17.98 -0.05 12.14
N ALA A 176 19.31 0.09 12.27
CA ALA A 176 20.12 0.85 11.32
C ALA A 176 20.03 0.28 9.90
N LEU A 177 20.02 -1.06 9.78
CA LEU A 177 19.89 -1.75 8.49
C LEU A 177 18.49 -1.56 7.88
N LEU A 178 17.43 -1.59 8.70
CA LEU A 178 16.06 -1.27 8.26
C LEU A 178 15.98 0.18 7.74
N LEU A 179 16.57 1.11 8.49
CA LEU A 179 16.58 2.53 8.11
C LEU A 179 17.33 2.75 6.79
N GLU A 180 18.47 2.10 6.60
CA GLU A 180 19.23 2.13 5.35
C GLU A 180 18.38 1.61 4.18
N ALA A 181 17.69 0.49 4.36
CA ALA A 181 16.83 -0.09 3.33
C ALA A 181 15.67 0.86 2.96
N LYS A 182 15.03 1.51 3.95
CA LYS A 182 13.97 2.50 3.72
C LYS A 182 14.48 3.74 3.01
N ASP A 183 15.66 4.23 3.40
CA ASP A 183 16.28 5.39 2.76
C ASP A 183 16.64 5.09 1.31
N LEU A 184 17.20 3.90 1.03
CA LEU A 184 17.46 3.46 -0.35
C LEU A 184 16.17 3.33 -1.15
N LEU A 185 15.14 2.70 -0.57
CA LEU A 185 13.83 2.54 -1.20
C LEU A 185 13.17 3.90 -1.53
N TYR A 186 13.44 4.95 -0.76
CA TYR A 186 13.01 6.31 -1.06
C TYR A 186 13.89 7.00 -2.12
N ALA A 187 15.21 6.85 -2.02
CA ALA A 187 16.16 7.53 -2.92
C ALA A 187 16.06 7.04 -4.36
N LEU A 188 15.76 5.75 -4.57
CA LEU A 188 15.73 5.16 -5.90
C LEU A 188 14.62 5.73 -6.81
N PRO A 189 13.38 5.96 -6.35
CA PRO A 189 12.37 6.62 -7.16
C PRO A 189 12.42 8.15 -7.13
N PHE A 190 12.84 8.76 -6.00
CA PHE A 190 12.61 10.19 -5.75
C PHE A 190 13.88 11.03 -5.57
N GLY A 191 15.03 10.40 -5.38
CA GLY A 191 16.28 11.11 -5.11
C GLY A 191 16.85 11.77 -6.36
N ASP A 192 17.38 12.97 -6.17
CA ASP A 192 18.05 13.77 -7.19
C ASP A 192 19.44 14.21 -6.72
N THR A 193 20.09 15.10 -7.50
CA THR A 193 21.42 15.60 -7.18
C THR A 193 21.48 16.41 -5.88
N ASP A 194 20.39 17.04 -5.47
CA ASP A 194 20.29 17.79 -4.20
C ASP A 194 20.22 16.84 -3.00
N ASP A 195 19.75 15.61 -3.22
CA ASP A 195 19.74 14.52 -2.25
C ASP A 195 20.99 13.63 -2.30
N GLY A 196 21.95 13.94 -3.19
CA GLY A 196 23.18 13.17 -3.36
C GLY A 196 23.05 11.96 -4.29
N VAL A 197 21.96 11.86 -5.06
CA VAL A 197 21.72 10.80 -6.04
C VAL A 197 22.13 11.27 -7.44
N ARG A 198 23.01 10.50 -8.08
CA ARG A 198 23.61 10.78 -9.39
C ARG A 198 23.57 9.51 -10.23
N LEU A 199 22.37 9.20 -10.72
CA LEU A 199 22.09 8.01 -11.53
C LEU A 199 21.67 8.46 -12.92
N ASP A 200 22.26 7.91 -13.97
CA ASP A 200 21.93 8.24 -15.36
C ASP A 200 20.68 7.47 -15.80
N ARG A 201 19.51 8.07 -15.59
CA ARG A 201 18.22 7.44 -15.87
C ARG A 201 17.95 7.44 -17.38
N VAL A 202 17.92 6.26 -17.98
CA VAL A 202 17.75 6.04 -19.42
C VAL A 202 16.34 5.60 -19.79
N GLU A 203 15.60 4.99 -18.86
CA GLU A 203 14.27 4.43 -19.10
C GLU A 203 13.29 4.80 -17.97
N ARG A 204 11.99 4.65 -18.22
CA ARG A 204 10.93 4.86 -17.21
C ARG A 204 10.21 3.55 -16.94
N GLU A 205 10.13 3.18 -15.67
CA GLU A 205 9.47 1.97 -15.21
C GLU A 205 8.44 2.27 -14.13
N LEU A 206 7.52 1.32 -13.94
CA LEU A 206 6.45 1.35 -12.96
C LEU A 206 6.59 0.18 -11.99
N LEU A 207 6.80 0.49 -10.71
CA LEU A 207 6.68 -0.47 -9.62
C LEU A 207 5.22 -0.52 -9.15
N THR A 208 4.59 -1.70 -9.27
CA THR A 208 3.32 -2.03 -8.62
C THR A 208 3.56 -2.95 -7.42
N LEU A 209 3.22 -2.51 -6.22
CA LEU A 209 3.35 -3.28 -4.97
C LEU A 209 1.96 -3.57 -4.38
N THR A 210 1.74 -4.81 -3.93
CA THR A 210 0.54 -5.21 -3.19
C THR A 210 0.91 -5.53 -1.75
N LEU A 211 0.22 -4.93 -0.80
CA LEU A 211 0.55 -5.08 0.62
C LEU A 211 -0.72 -5.01 1.50
N PRO A 212 -0.83 -5.83 2.56
CA PRO A 212 -1.97 -5.76 3.47
C PRO A 212 -2.14 -4.38 4.10
N ARG A 213 -3.35 -3.80 4.05
CA ARG A 213 -3.60 -2.42 4.51
C ARG A 213 -3.18 -2.20 5.97
N ALA A 214 -3.33 -3.19 6.83
CA ALA A 214 -2.89 -3.12 8.24
C ALA A 214 -1.38 -2.86 8.39
N LYS A 215 -0.59 -3.23 7.39
CA LYS A 215 0.88 -3.08 7.34
C LYS A 215 1.35 -1.92 6.49
N ALA A 216 0.44 -1.24 5.78
CA ALA A 216 0.78 -0.18 4.82
C ALA A 216 1.53 0.99 5.45
N HIS A 217 1.33 1.21 6.75
CA HIS A 217 2.01 2.27 7.46
C HIS A 217 3.55 2.11 7.45
N SER A 218 4.08 0.88 7.35
CA SER A 218 5.52 0.60 7.25
C SER A 218 6.18 1.23 6.02
N LEU A 219 5.38 1.51 4.98
CA LEU A 219 5.81 2.13 3.72
C LEU A 219 5.17 3.52 3.48
N THR A 220 4.70 4.21 4.53
CA THR A 220 4.05 5.53 4.40
C THR A 220 4.90 6.58 3.70
N PHE A 221 6.23 6.49 3.85
CA PHE A 221 7.15 7.40 3.17
C PHE A 221 7.14 7.26 1.64
N LEU A 222 6.78 6.08 1.11
CA LEU A 222 6.52 5.87 -0.32
C LEU A 222 5.12 6.36 -0.72
N LEU A 223 4.12 6.14 0.14
CA LEU A 223 2.70 6.43 -0.13
C LEU A 223 2.42 7.87 -0.57
N ARG A 224 3.18 8.85 -0.06
CA ARG A 224 2.94 10.27 -0.37
C ARG A 224 3.44 10.73 -1.73
N ALA A 225 4.36 9.99 -2.35
CA ALA A 225 4.87 10.27 -3.69
C ALA A 225 4.40 9.24 -4.72
N ALA A 226 3.78 8.15 -4.26
CA ALA A 226 3.06 7.18 -5.06
C ALA A 226 1.64 7.67 -5.41
N THR A 227 1.12 7.24 -6.56
CA THR A 227 -0.32 7.35 -6.81
C THR A 227 -1.01 6.20 -6.06
N GLU A 228 -1.72 6.50 -4.98
CA GLU A 228 -2.55 5.48 -4.32
C GLU A 228 -3.75 5.17 -5.22
N ILE A 229 -3.67 4.07 -5.96
CA ILE A 229 -4.85 3.48 -6.58
C ILE A 229 -5.46 2.58 -5.52
N GLY A 230 -6.43 3.12 -4.77
CA GLY A 230 -7.24 2.38 -3.82
C GLY A 230 -8.05 1.29 -4.50
N ALA A 231 -7.40 0.23 -4.95
CA ALA A 231 -8.04 -1.00 -5.35
C ALA A 231 -8.09 -1.89 -4.12
N VAL A 232 -9.31 -2.18 -3.63
CA VAL A 232 -9.54 -3.31 -2.72
C VAL A 232 -9.30 -4.57 -3.56
N GLY A 233 -8.03 -4.94 -3.70
CA GLY A 233 -7.61 -6.12 -4.44
C GLY A 233 -8.04 -7.36 -3.66
N THR A 234 -8.83 -8.22 -4.29
CA THR A 234 -9.19 -9.55 -3.76
C THR A 234 -8.12 -10.60 -4.08
N TRP A 235 -6.87 -10.16 -4.30
CA TRP A 235 -5.76 -11.06 -4.59
C TRP A 235 -5.62 -12.07 -3.45
N ARG A 236 -5.51 -13.35 -3.82
CA ARG A 236 -5.35 -14.46 -2.91
C ARG A 236 -4.10 -15.20 -3.32
N ASP A 237 -3.27 -15.54 -2.35
CA ASP A 237 -2.17 -16.48 -2.56
C ASP A 237 -2.72 -17.81 -3.11
N PRO A 238 -2.32 -18.24 -4.32
CA PRO A 238 -2.74 -19.52 -4.90
C PRO A 238 -2.33 -20.74 -4.07
N SER A 239 -1.29 -20.60 -3.24
CA SER A 239 -0.74 -21.65 -2.39
C SER A 239 -1.31 -21.67 -0.97
N GLY A 240 -2.10 -20.65 -0.58
CA GLY A 240 -2.77 -20.56 0.72
C GLY A 240 -1.83 -20.44 1.93
N GLY A 241 -0.56 -20.10 1.73
CA GLY A 241 0.41 -19.89 2.80
C GLY A 241 0.33 -18.49 3.39
N ALA A 242 -0.02 -17.49 2.58
CA ALA A 242 -0.22 -16.14 3.06
C ALA A 242 -1.44 -16.06 3.99
N HIS A 243 -1.30 -15.33 5.10
CA HIS A 243 -2.37 -15.03 6.06
C HIS A 243 -3.36 -14.01 5.47
N ASP A 244 -3.83 -14.25 4.25
CA ASP A 244 -4.57 -13.30 3.41
C ASP A 244 -5.99 -13.78 3.06
N GLU A 245 -6.58 -14.63 3.89
CA GLU A 245 -8.00 -14.94 3.78
C GLU A 245 -8.83 -13.75 4.29
N ARG A 246 -9.01 -12.74 3.41
CA ARG A 246 -9.96 -11.61 3.47
C ARG A 246 -9.43 -10.26 3.98
N ALA A 247 -8.12 -10.04 4.13
CA ALA A 247 -7.62 -8.74 4.53
C ALA A 247 -7.71 -7.73 3.35
N PRO A 248 -8.14 -6.47 3.59
CA PRO A 248 -8.10 -5.45 2.54
C PRO A 248 -6.65 -5.17 2.17
N ASN A 249 -6.29 -5.40 0.91
CA ASN A 249 -4.98 -5.07 0.37
C ASN A 249 -4.94 -3.62 -0.15
N LEU A 250 -3.76 -3.03 -0.10
CA LEU A 250 -3.43 -1.75 -0.71
C LEU A 250 -2.56 -2.01 -1.94
N LEU A 251 -2.91 -1.38 -3.06
CA LEU A 251 -2.13 -1.42 -4.30
C LEU A 251 -1.40 -0.08 -4.46
N LEU A 252 -0.09 -0.17 -4.68
CA LEU A 252 0.83 0.96 -4.71
C LEU A 252 1.51 1.03 -6.06
N GLN A 253 1.48 2.20 -6.69
CA GLN A 253 2.14 2.43 -7.96
C GLN A 253 3.12 3.59 -7.87
N VAL A 254 4.37 3.30 -8.18
CA VAL A 254 5.49 4.26 -8.15
C VAL A 254 6.24 4.17 -9.47
N GLU A 255 6.24 5.27 -10.21
CA GLU A 255 7.13 5.40 -11.37
C GLU A 255 8.54 5.73 -10.91
N TYR A 256 9.53 5.20 -11.61
CA TYR A 256 10.94 5.51 -11.39
C TYR A 256 11.70 5.52 -12.71
N GLY A 257 12.82 6.25 -12.73
CA GLY A 257 13.78 6.14 -13.83
C GLY A 257 14.66 4.91 -13.63
N GLU A 258 14.89 4.12 -14.66
CA GLU A 258 15.84 3.00 -14.63
C GLU A 258 17.18 3.45 -15.27
N VAL A 259 18.30 2.89 -14.81
CA VAL A 259 19.63 3.07 -15.40
C VAL A 259 19.96 1.88 -16.31
N ALA A 260 21.03 1.98 -17.10
CA ALA A 260 21.51 0.82 -17.85
C ALA A 260 21.76 -0.38 -16.91
N ASP A 261 21.37 -1.59 -17.33
CA ASP A 261 21.50 -2.85 -16.58
C ASP A 261 20.53 -3.08 -15.40
N GLU A 262 19.36 -2.41 -15.39
CA GLU A 262 18.26 -2.66 -14.43
C GLU A 262 18.66 -2.45 -12.95
N LEU A 263 19.68 -1.63 -12.68
CA LEU A 263 20.27 -1.54 -11.35
C LEU A 263 19.31 -0.92 -10.31
N VAL A 264 18.43 -0.02 -10.72
CA VAL A 264 17.45 0.64 -9.83
C VAL A 264 16.39 -0.36 -9.41
N GLY A 265 15.76 -1.07 -10.35
CA GLY A 265 14.80 -2.14 -10.07
C GLY A 265 15.41 -3.23 -9.20
N ASN A 266 16.65 -3.61 -9.49
CA ASN A 266 17.42 -4.54 -8.66
C ASN A 266 17.61 -4.05 -7.21
N GLY A 267 17.81 -2.75 -7.01
CA GLY A 267 17.90 -2.11 -5.70
C GLY A 267 16.57 -1.98 -4.97
N LEU A 268 15.49 -1.63 -5.67
CA LEU A 268 14.14 -1.59 -5.14
C LEU A 268 13.73 -2.97 -4.60
N ALA A 269 13.96 -4.03 -5.38
CA ALA A 269 13.68 -5.40 -4.98
C ALA A 269 14.49 -5.83 -3.75
N ALA A 270 15.79 -5.49 -3.70
CA ALA A 270 16.65 -5.81 -2.58
C ALA A 270 16.22 -5.09 -1.28
N ALA A 271 15.88 -3.81 -1.37
CA ALA A 271 15.39 -3.01 -0.24
C ALA A 271 14.04 -3.52 0.28
N LEU A 272 13.07 -3.76 -0.62
CA LEU A 272 11.76 -4.30 -0.26
C LEU A 272 11.86 -5.66 0.43
N ARG A 273 12.72 -6.55 -0.07
CA ARG A 273 12.96 -7.86 0.55
C ARG A 273 13.50 -7.73 1.98
N LEU A 274 14.46 -6.82 2.17
CA LEU A 274 15.05 -6.59 3.49
C LEU A 274 14.05 -5.96 4.47
N ILE A 275 13.27 -4.98 4.03
CA ILE A 275 12.16 -4.41 4.81
C ILE A 275 11.12 -5.49 5.15
N ASN A 276 10.86 -6.43 4.24
CA ASN A 276 9.99 -7.56 4.52
C ASN A 276 10.54 -8.45 5.65
N HIS A 277 11.84 -8.71 5.67
CA HIS A 277 12.45 -9.49 6.74
C HIS A 277 12.58 -8.77 8.08
N LEU A 278 12.63 -7.44 8.07
CA LEU A 278 12.88 -6.64 9.27
C LEU A 278 11.63 -5.98 9.85
N GLU A 279 10.56 -5.81 9.08
CA GLU A 279 9.38 -5.04 9.53
C GLU A 279 8.05 -5.61 9.00
N VAL A 280 7.88 -5.71 7.68
CA VAL A 280 6.57 -6.06 7.08
C VAL A 280 6.16 -7.52 7.35
N ASN A 281 7.11 -8.45 7.34
CA ASN A 281 6.93 -9.85 7.74
C ASN A 281 5.84 -10.61 6.97
N GLU A 282 5.73 -10.38 5.66
CA GLU A 282 4.86 -11.18 4.78
C GLU A 282 5.59 -12.42 4.27
N GLN A 283 4.87 -13.53 4.11
CA GLN A 283 5.44 -14.74 3.50
C GLN A 283 5.83 -14.49 2.03
N VAL A 284 4.99 -13.74 1.32
CA VAL A 284 5.23 -13.30 -0.04
C VAL A 284 4.84 -11.82 -0.13
N LEU A 285 5.81 -10.95 -0.37
CA LEU A 285 5.56 -9.55 -0.69
C LEU A 285 5.54 -9.39 -2.21
N TYR A 286 4.36 -9.15 -2.78
CA TYR A 286 4.18 -9.10 -4.23
C TYR A 286 4.52 -7.71 -4.78
N GLY A 287 5.58 -7.65 -5.59
CA GLY A 287 5.96 -6.49 -6.39
C GLY A 287 6.11 -6.88 -7.87
N ARG A 288 5.69 -6.01 -8.78
CA ARG A 288 5.84 -6.14 -10.22
C ARG A 288 6.44 -4.87 -10.79
N MET A 289 7.45 -4.98 -11.62
CA MET A 289 8.08 -3.88 -12.33
C MET A 289 7.73 -4.01 -13.82
N GLU A 290 7.34 -2.91 -14.45
CA GLU A 290 6.93 -2.87 -15.86
C GLU A 290 7.55 -1.65 -16.54
N ASN A 291 7.96 -1.81 -17.80
CA ASN A 291 8.34 -0.68 -18.64
C ASN A 291 7.12 0.19 -18.92
N VAL A 292 7.26 1.50 -18.72
CA VAL A 292 6.24 2.48 -19.12
C VAL A 292 6.50 2.80 -20.58
N GLU A 293 5.77 2.12 -21.48
CA GLU A 293 5.78 2.49 -22.89
C GLU A 293 5.25 3.92 -23.03
N GLU A 294 6.05 4.82 -23.59
CA GLU A 294 5.55 6.12 -24.04
C GLU A 294 4.49 5.84 -25.11
N SER A 295 3.21 5.98 -24.74
CA SER A 295 2.13 6.02 -25.71
C SER A 295 2.37 7.21 -26.63
N THR A 296 3.02 6.96 -27.76
CA THR A 296 3.03 7.85 -28.91
C THR A 296 1.61 7.92 -29.46
N LEU A 297 0.75 8.71 -28.82
CA LEU A 297 -0.38 9.34 -29.48
C LEU A 297 0.19 10.44 -30.38
N GLY A 298 0.66 10.03 -31.55
CA GLY A 298 0.89 10.88 -32.72
C GLY A 298 -0.39 11.04 -33.54
#